data_AF-A0AAU6HAX6-F1
#
_entry.id   AF-A0AAU6HAX6-F1
#
_cell.length_a   1.000
_cell.length_b   1.000
_cell.length_c   1.000
_cell.angle_alpha   90.00
_cell.angle_beta   90.00
_cell.angle_gamma   90.00
#
_symmetry.space_group_name_H-M   'P 1'
#
loop_
_entity.id
_entity.type
_entity.pdbx_description
1 polymer ?
#
loop_
_entity_poly.entity_id
_entity_poly.type
_entity_poly.pdbx_seq_one_letter_code
_entity_poly.pdbx_strand_id
1 'polypeptide(L)'
;MVRLHVHRGPAHRSLKDRIRALTRRKSQQNPRDVLARLNLIMHGWANYFRHAVCKHTLSNLANFVWWRVVKWMQTLHRWRWKDVRRWLKAPNGSWKPISVDGVELFDMAAVPVTRYRYRGSKIPNPWVPA
;
A
#
# COMPACT_ATOMS: atom_id res chain seq x y z
N MET A 1 0.82 -16.11 -23.23
CA MET A 1 1.01 -14.97 -22.31
C MET A 1 0.36 -15.30 -20.97
N VAL A 2 1.11 -15.80 -19.98
CA VAL A 2 0.55 -16.20 -18.68
C VAL A 2 0.23 -14.94 -17.87
N ARG A 3 -1.06 -14.60 -17.76
CA ARG A 3 -1.55 -13.57 -16.84
C ARG A 3 -1.45 -14.17 -15.43
N LEU A 4 -0.31 -14.01 -14.77
CA LEU A 4 -0.18 -14.34 -13.35
C LEU A 4 -1.28 -13.56 -12.60
N HIS A 5 -2.29 -14.28 -12.12
CA HIS A 5 -3.34 -13.71 -11.28
C HIS A 5 -2.76 -13.45 -9.88
N VAL A 6 -1.87 -12.47 -9.76
CA VAL A 6 -1.22 -12.04 -8.50
C VAL A 6 -2.26 -11.78 -7.40
N HIS A 7 -3.48 -11.41 -7.78
CA HIS A 7 -4.62 -11.13 -6.90
C HIS A 7 -5.15 -12.33 -6.09
N ARG A 8 -4.89 -13.59 -6.48
CA ARG A 8 -5.41 -14.78 -5.78
C ARG A 8 -4.34 -15.57 -5.01
N GLY A 9 -3.07 -15.15 -5.10
CA GLY A 9 -1.95 -15.84 -4.47
C GLY A 9 -1.87 -15.68 -2.94
N PRO A 10 -1.13 -16.57 -2.25
CA PRO A 10 -1.01 -16.58 -0.79
C PRO A 10 -0.36 -15.30 -0.24
N ALA A 11 0.61 -14.74 -0.96
CA ALA A 11 1.27 -13.49 -0.56
C ALA A 11 0.28 -12.32 -0.43
N HIS A 12 -0.66 -12.18 -1.37
CA HIS A 12 -1.66 -11.11 -1.36
C HIS A 12 -2.62 -11.24 -0.17
N ARG A 13 -3.00 -12.48 0.19
CA ARG A 13 -3.83 -12.74 1.38
C ARG A 13 -3.07 -12.40 2.66
N SER A 14 -1.84 -12.89 2.78
CA SER A 14 -0.98 -12.62 3.94
C SER A 14 -0.79 -11.12 4.19
N LEU A 15 -0.60 -10.32 3.14
CA LEU A 15 -0.56 -8.85 3.27
C LEU A 15 -1.86 -8.30 3.85
N LYS A 16 -3.01 -8.66 3.28
CA LYS A 16 -4.31 -8.19 3.77
C LYS A 16 -4.55 -8.62 5.21
N ASP A 17 -4.10 -9.81 5.61
CA ASP A 17 -4.27 -10.32 6.97
C ASP A 17 -3.40 -9.55 7.97
N ARG A 18 -2.14 -9.23 7.62
CA ARG A 18 -1.29 -8.35 8.43
C ARG A 18 -1.91 -6.96 8.60
N ILE A 19 -2.41 -6.37 7.52
CA ILE A 19 -3.08 -5.05 7.55
C ILE A 19 -4.35 -5.11 8.41
N ARG A 20 -5.13 -6.19 8.32
CA ARG A 20 -6.32 -6.39 9.15
C ARG A 20 -5.97 -6.53 10.64
N ALA A 21 -4.87 -7.20 10.96
CA ALA A 21 -4.42 -7.39 12.34
C ALA A 21 -4.03 -6.06 13.00
N LEU A 22 -3.38 -5.16 12.25
CA LEU A 22 -3.01 -3.82 12.72
C LEU A 22 -4.23 -2.89 12.83
N THR A 23 -5.18 -2.98 11.89
CA THR A 23 -6.38 -2.12 11.83
C THR A 23 -7.61 -2.79 12.47
N ARG A 24 -7.44 -3.46 13.62
CA ARG A 24 -8.57 -4.07 14.33
C ARG A 24 -9.47 -2.98 14.93
N ARG A 25 -10.80 -3.16 14.84
CA ARG A 25 -11.79 -2.16 15.32
C ARG A 25 -11.62 -1.77 16.79
N LYS A 26 -11.21 -2.72 17.65
CA LYS A 26 -10.99 -2.49 19.09
C LYS A 26 -9.57 -2.05 19.42
N SER A 27 -8.68 -1.92 18.43
CA SER A 27 -7.30 -1.49 18.65
C SER A 27 -7.28 -0.01 19.06
N GLN A 28 -6.71 0.26 20.23
CA GLN A 28 -6.44 1.61 20.75
C GLN A 28 -4.97 2.00 20.53
N GLN A 29 -4.30 1.37 19.57
CA GLN A 29 -2.91 1.69 19.23
C GLN A 29 -2.80 3.12 18.71
N ASN A 30 -1.64 3.75 18.96
CA ASN A 30 -1.35 5.07 18.46
C ASN A 30 -1.46 5.09 16.91
N PRO A 31 -2.31 5.97 16.33
CA PRO A 31 -2.43 6.15 14.88
C PRO A 31 -1.12 6.31 14.14
N ARG A 32 -0.19 7.11 14.66
CA ARG A 32 1.13 7.35 14.08
C ARG A 32 1.90 6.05 13.88
N ASP A 33 1.97 5.22 14.92
CA ASP A 33 2.74 3.97 14.91
C ASP A 33 2.12 2.94 13.98
N VAL A 34 0.78 2.88 13.93
CA VAL A 34 0.07 2.01 12.99
C VAL A 34 0.34 2.43 11.55
N LEU A 35 0.28 3.73 11.24
CA LEU A 35 0.60 4.24 9.91
C LEU A 35 2.05 3.94 9.53
N ALA A 36 3.02 4.18 10.42
CA ALA A 36 4.42 3.87 10.17
C ALA A 36 4.63 2.37 9.88
N ARG A 37 3.98 1.48 10.64
CA ARG A 37 4.08 0.04 10.43
C ARG A 37 3.39 -0.43 9.15
N LEU A 38 2.25 0.17 8.80
CA LEU A 38 1.58 -0.09 7.51
C LEU A 38 2.49 0.32 6.35
N ASN A 39 3.11 1.49 6.42
CA ASN A 39 4.03 1.98 5.41
C ASN A 39 5.19 1.01 5.19
N LEU A 40 5.84 0.55 6.26
CA LEU A 40 6.95 -0.41 6.15
C LEU A 40 6.55 -1.68 5.40
N ILE A 41 5.40 -2.26 5.76
CA ILE A 41 4.88 -3.48 5.13
C ILE A 41 4.55 -3.21 3.66
N MET A 42 3.87 -2.10 3.37
CA MET A 42 3.43 -1.74 2.03
C MET A 42 4.61 -1.40 1.10
N HIS A 43 5.64 -0.73 1.61
CA HIS A 43 6.88 -0.47 0.88
C HIS A 43 7.58 -1.76 0.48
N GLY A 44 7.79 -2.68 1.44
CA GLY A 44 8.42 -3.97 1.15
C GLY A 44 7.65 -4.77 0.10
N TRP A 45 6.31 -4.78 0.22
CA TRP A 45 5.45 -5.47 -0.72
C TRP A 45 5.47 -4.83 -2.11
N ALA A 46 5.34 -3.51 -2.21
CA ALA A 46 5.35 -2.81 -3.48
C ALA A 46 6.72 -2.91 -4.17
N ASN A 47 7.83 -2.86 -3.42
CA ASN A 47 9.17 -3.01 -3.97
C ASN A 47 9.39 -4.44 -4.50
N TYR A 48 8.95 -5.48 -3.79
CA TYR A 48 9.06 -6.86 -4.26
C TYR A 48 8.29 -7.08 -5.57
N PHE A 49 7.08 -6.51 -5.69
CA PHE A 49 6.24 -6.68 -6.86
C PHE A 49 6.40 -5.60 -7.94
N ARG A 50 7.33 -4.64 -7.79
CA ARG A 50 7.49 -3.53 -8.75
C ARG A 50 7.81 -3.97 -10.19
N HIS A 51 8.32 -5.20 -10.35
CA HIS A 51 8.63 -5.79 -11.66
C HIS A 51 7.59 -6.80 -12.14
N ALA A 52 6.66 -7.20 -11.27
CA ALA A 52 5.52 -8.02 -11.65
C ALA A 52 4.46 -7.15 -12.34
N VAL A 53 3.74 -7.70 -13.33
CA VAL A 53 2.65 -6.98 -14.02
C VAL A 53 1.41 -6.88 -13.10
N CYS A 54 1.51 -6.08 -12.04
CA CYS A 54 0.54 -6.05 -10.93
C CYS A 54 0.04 -4.64 -10.59
N LYS A 55 0.11 -3.67 -11.52
CA LYS A 55 -0.34 -2.30 -11.27
C LYS A 55 -1.78 -2.24 -10.75
N HIS A 56 -2.68 -2.99 -11.39
CA HIS A 56 -4.07 -3.11 -10.93
C HIS A 56 -4.18 -3.71 -9.52
N THR A 57 -3.29 -4.65 -9.16
CA THR A 57 -3.24 -5.23 -7.80
C THR A 57 -2.83 -4.18 -6.77
N LEU A 58 -1.80 -3.40 -7.06
CA LEU A 58 -1.32 -2.33 -6.19
C LEU A 58 -2.39 -1.26 -5.98
N SER A 59 -3.11 -0.85 -7.03
CA SER A 59 -4.24 0.08 -6.90
C SER A 59 -5.38 -0.48 -6.05
N ASN A 60 -5.77 -1.75 -6.25
CA ASN A 60 -6.81 -2.38 -5.44
C ASN A 60 -6.40 -2.51 -3.97
N LEU A 61 -5.12 -2.79 -3.72
CA LEU A 61 -4.57 -2.82 -2.37
C LEU A 61 -4.55 -1.44 -1.74
N ALA A 62 -4.08 -0.40 -2.44
CA ALA A 62 -4.09 0.98 -1.95
C ALA A 62 -5.51 1.41 -1.52
N ASN A 63 -6.51 1.17 -2.37
CA ASN A 63 -7.91 1.45 -2.04
C ASN A 63 -8.39 0.64 -0.82
N PHE A 64 -8.04 -0.66 -0.74
CA PHE A 64 -8.37 -1.49 0.43
C PHE A 64 -7.76 -0.93 1.72
N VAL A 65 -6.48 -0.53 1.71
CA VAL A 65 -5.82 0.04 2.88
C VAL A 65 -6.46 1.37 3.27
N TRP A 66 -6.72 2.25 2.31
CA TRP A 66 -7.35 3.54 2.55
C TRP A 66 -8.67 3.38 3.30
N TRP A 67 -9.58 2.53 2.81
CA TRP A 67 -10.86 2.27 3.47
C TRP A 67 -10.70 1.66 4.86
N ARG A 68 -9.70 0.78 5.06
CA ARG A 68 -9.44 0.18 6.37
C ARG A 68 -8.98 1.21 7.38
N VAL A 69 -8.02 2.06 7.02
CA VAL A 69 -7.52 3.12 7.90
C VAL A 69 -8.64 4.10 8.22
N VAL A 70 -9.41 4.53 7.22
CA VAL A 70 -10.54 5.46 7.41
C VAL A 70 -11.62 4.88 8.33
N LYS A 71 -11.96 3.59 8.20
CA LYS A 71 -12.94 2.93 9.09
C LYS A 71 -12.39 2.70 10.49
N TRP A 72 -11.10 2.42 10.60
CA TRP A 72 -10.43 2.30 11.90
C TRP A 72 -10.40 3.65 12.63
N MET A 73 -9.96 4.73 11.98
CA MET A 73 -9.97 6.09 12.54
C MET A 73 -11.39 6.55 12.94
N GLN A 74 -12.39 6.25 12.11
CA GLN A 74 -13.79 6.50 12.48
C GLN A 74 -14.21 5.80 13.77
N THR A 75 -13.76 4.56 13.96
CA THR A 75 -14.08 3.78 15.16
C THR A 75 -13.32 4.31 16.37
N LEU A 76 -12.02 4.60 16.20
CA LEU A 76 -11.12 5.09 17.25
C LEU A 76 -11.57 6.44 17.82
N HIS A 77 -11.89 7.39 16.93
CA HIS A 77 -12.30 8.74 17.32
C HIS A 77 -13.81 8.94 17.38
N ARG A 78 -14.61 7.88 17.20
CA ARG A 78 -16.08 7.90 17.16
C ARG A 78 -16.64 8.92 16.14
N TRP A 79 -15.92 9.10 15.03
CA TRP A 79 -16.27 10.05 13.97
C TRP A 79 -17.43 9.58 13.11
N ARG A 80 -18.20 10.55 12.63
CA ARG A 80 -19.14 10.38 11.52
C ARG A 80 -18.44 10.68 10.19
N TRP A 81 -19.07 10.33 9.07
CA TRP A 81 -18.50 10.57 7.74
C TRP A 81 -18.21 12.06 7.45
N LYS A 82 -18.98 12.98 8.05
CA LYS A 82 -18.73 14.43 7.97
C LYS A 82 -17.38 14.84 8.57
N ASP A 83 -16.94 14.15 9.64
CA ASP A 83 -15.68 14.45 10.32
C ASP A 83 -14.51 13.89 9.51
N VAL A 84 -14.68 12.72 8.88
CA VAL A 84 -13.71 12.20 7.89
C VAL A 84 -13.55 13.15 6.71
N ARG A 85 -14.67 13.69 6.18
CA ARG A 85 -14.60 14.70 5.11
C ARG A 85 -13.87 15.94 5.58
N ARG A 86 -14.15 16.43 6.80
CA ARG A 86 -13.43 17.58 7.38
C ARG A 86 -11.92 17.32 7.51
N TRP A 87 -11.55 16.11 7.91
CA TRP A 87 -10.16 15.70 8.05
C TRP A 87 -9.42 15.58 6.72
N LEU A 88 -10.03 14.90 5.73
CA LEU A 88 -9.35 14.51 4.49
C LEU A 88 -9.70 15.37 3.27
N LYS A 89 -10.61 16.34 3.33
CA LYS A 89 -10.87 17.24 2.20
C LYS A 89 -10.02 18.49 2.28
N ALA A 90 -9.41 18.85 1.16
CA ALA A 90 -8.76 20.14 0.99
C ALA A 90 -9.77 21.24 0.62
N PRO A 91 -9.44 22.53 0.86
CA PRO A 91 -10.32 23.65 0.51
C PRO A 91 -10.72 23.68 -0.97
N ASN A 92 -9.83 23.24 -1.86
CA ASN A 92 -10.07 23.12 -3.30
C ASN A 92 -10.94 21.90 -3.69
N GLY A 93 -11.45 21.14 -2.73
CA GLY A 93 -12.26 19.96 -3.00
C GLY A 93 -11.46 18.71 -3.40
N SER A 94 -10.13 18.69 -3.33
CA SER A 94 -9.37 17.44 -3.47
C SER A 94 -9.39 16.61 -2.19
N TRP A 95 -9.05 15.33 -2.29
CA TRP A 95 -8.76 14.48 -1.13
C TRP A 95 -7.28 14.61 -0.77
N LYS A 96 -7.01 14.89 0.51
CA LYS A 96 -5.68 14.86 1.10
C LYS A 96 -5.28 13.42 1.38
N PRO A 97 -3.98 13.11 1.29
CA PRO A 97 -3.48 11.84 1.79
C PRO A 97 -3.74 11.74 3.30
N ILE A 98 -3.88 10.50 3.78
CA ILE A 98 -4.07 10.26 5.22
C ILE A 98 -2.73 10.54 5.90
N SER A 99 -2.71 11.51 6.82
CA SER A 99 -1.54 11.83 7.61
C SER A 99 -1.91 11.99 9.08
N VAL A 100 -1.08 11.45 9.97
CA VAL A 100 -1.20 11.60 11.42
C VAL A 100 0.17 11.91 12.01
N ASP A 101 0.27 13.00 12.76
CA ASP A 101 1.49 13.47 13.42
C ASP A 101 2.72 13.55 12.47
N GLY A 102 2.49 13.92 11.21
CA GLY A 102 3.55 14.01 10.20
C GLY A 102 3.94 12.70 9.52
N VAL A 103 3.27 11.58 9.85
CA VAL A 103 3.40 10.32 9.11
C VAL A 103 2.26 10.21 8.11
N GLU A 104 2.60 10.27 6.83
CA GLU A 104 1.65 10.08 5.72
C GLU A 104 1.54 8.59 5.35
N LEU A 105 0.32 8.12 5.08
CA LEU A 105 0.08 6.78 4.58
C LEU A 105 0.61 6.65 3.15
N PHE A 106 1.52 5.70 2.94
CA PHE A 106 2.13 5.42 1.65
C PHE A 106 1.10 5.02 0.58
N ASP A 107 1.15 5.64 -0.60
CA ASP A 107 0.33 5.22 -1.73
C ASP A 107 1.03 4.15 -2.58
N MET A 108 0.64 2.88 -2.39
CA MET A 108 1.10 1.78 -3.23
C MET A 108 0.75 1.94 -4.72
N ALA A 109 -0.33 2.66 -5.04
CA ALA A 109 -0.73 2.90 -6.42
C ALA A 109 0.22 3.86 -7.14
N ALA A 110 0.95 4.71 -6.41
CA ALA A 110 1.93 5.63 -6.98
C ALA A 110 3.21 4.91 -7.44
N VAL A 111 3.49 3.70 -6.94
CA VAL A 111 4.72 2.97 -7.29
C VAL A 111 4.77 2.66 -8.79
N PRO A 112 5.84 3.06 -9.50
CA PRO A 112 6.01 2.74 -10.91
C PRO A 112 6.29 1.25 -11.06
N VAL A 113 5.46 0.58 -11.87
CA VAL A 113 5.67 -0.82 -12.23
C VAL A 113 6.51 -0.85 -13.50
N THR A 114 7.82 -1.03 -13.34
CA THR A 114 8.75 -1.14 -14.46
C THR A 114 8.85 -2.61 -14.84
N ARG A 115 8.30 -2.98 -15.99
CA ARG A 115 8.48 -4.33 -16.54
C ARG A 115 9.97 -4.58 -16.74
N TYR A 116 10.45 -5.74 -16.32
CA TYR A 116 11.80 -6.16 -16.64
C TYR A 116 11.94 -6.21 -18.17
N ARG A 117 12.86 -5.39 -18.70
CA ARG A 117 13.25 -5.45 -20.10
C ARG A 117 14.37 -6.47 -20.20
N TYR A 118 14.12 -7.57 -20.89
CA TYR A 118 15.15 -8.57 -21.17
C TYR A 118 16.37 -7.88 -21.79
N ARG A 119 17.51 -7.96 -21.09
CA ARG A 119 18.76 -7.31 -21.51
C ARG A 119 19.67 -8.23 -22.34
N GLY A 120 19.28 -9.49 -22.55
CA GLY A 120 20.06 -10.47 -23.30
C GLY A 120 21.48 -10.67 -22.76
N SER A 121 22.39 -11.10 -23.63
CA SER A 121 23.82 -11.27 -23.39
C SER A 121 24.62 -9.96 -23.25
N LYS A 122 23.97 -8.78 -23.22
CA LYS A 122 24.64 -7.48 -23.04
C LYS A 122 25.09 -7.20 -21.61
N ILE A 123 24.78 -8.07 -20.66
CA ILE A 123 25.33 -8.01 -19.31
C ILE A 123 26.62 -8.82 -19.35
N PRO A 124 27.81 -8.19 -19.21
CA PRO A 124 29.06 -8.93 -19.15
C PRO A 124 28.95 -9.97 -18.02
N ASN A 125 29.20 -11.23 -18.35
CA ASN A 125 29.21 -12.30 -17.36
C ASN A 125 30.55 -12.24 -16.62
N PRO A 126 30.58 -11.92 -15.31
CA PRO A 126 31.83 -11.78 -14.57
C PRO A 126 32.61 -13.09 -14.42
N TRP A 127 32.03 -14.23 -14.80
CA TRP A 127 32.63 -15.56 -14.70
C TRP A 127 33.14 -16.11 -16.03
N VAL A 128 33.02 -15.36 -17.13
CA VAL A 128 33.57 -15.74 -18.43
C VAL A 128 34.75 -14.81 -18.72
N PRO A 129 35.99 -15.32 -18.80
CA PRO A 129 37.14 -14.52 -19.18
C PRO A 129 36.97 -14.00 -20.62
N ALA A 130 37.44 -12.78 -20.85
CA ALA A 130 37.34 -12.05 -22.12
C ALA A 130 38.12 -12.73 -23.26
#